data_AF-A0A7X1AYX8-F1
#
_entry.id   AF-A0A7X1AYX8-F1
#
_cell.length_a   1.000
_cell.length_b   1.000
_cell.length_c   1.000
_cell.angle_alpha   90.00
_cell.angle_beta   90.00
_cell.angle_gamma   90.00
#
_symmetry.space_group_name_H-M   'P 1'
#
loop_
_entity.id
_entity.type
_entity.pdbx_description
1 polymer ?
#
loop_
_entity_poly.entity_id
_entity_poly.type
_entity_poly.pdbx_seq_one_letter_code
_entity_poly.pdbx_strand_id
1 'polypeptide(L)'
;MSIGEIISIALLCIKLAPAFLLLVLGLRYLFYNPDGWNLDRMYEKYFHGRRKKKYRRFTQNIGFVLLIIGLIYTWFVVWPIFEEFFIENPK
;
A
#
# COMPACT_ATOMS: atom_id res chain seq x y z
N MET A 1 19.57 -18.67 -17.89
CA MET A 1 19.40 -17.67 -16.83
C MET A 1 20.51 -17.88 -15.83
N SER A 2 21.42 -16.91 -15.68
CA SER A 2 22.56 -17.03 -14.76
C SER A 2 22.11 -16.86 -13.31
N ILE A 3 22.91 -17.35 -12.36
CA ILE A 3 22.65 -17.17 -10.92
C ILE A 3 22.55 -15.67 -10.58
N GLY A 4 23.33 -14.82 -11.24
CA GLY A 4 23.29 -13.37 -11.06
C GLY A 4 21.94 -12.75 -11.47
N GLU A 5 21.36 -13.19 -12.59
CA GLU A 5 20.05 -12.70 -13.05
C GLU A 5 18.93 -13.06 -12.07
N ILE A 6 18.97 -14.27 -11.51
CA ILE A 6 18.00 -14.74 -10.52
C ILE A 6 18.05 -13.87 -9.25
N ILE A 7 19.26 -13.55 -8.77
CA ILE A 7 19.45 -12.72 -7.58
C ILE A 7 18.94 -11.29 -7.82
N SER A 8 19.24 -10.71 -8.98
CA SER A 8 18.78 -9.35 -9.32
C SER A 8 17.26 -9.27 -9.41
N ILE A 9 16.59 -10.28 -9.97
CA ILE A 9 15.12 -10.35 -10.01
C ILE A 9 14.54 -10.57 -8.61
N ALA A 10 15.14 -11.42 -7.79
CA ALA A 10 14.69 -11.64 -6.42
C ALA A 10 14.75 -10.35 -5.58
N LEU A 11 15.83 -9.58 -5.72
CA LEU A 11 15.98 -8.27 -5.06
C LEU A 11 14.93 -7.27 -5.55
N LEU A 12 14.63 -7.27 -6.85
CA LEU A 12 13.59 -6.44 -7.44
C LEU A 12 12.21 -6.77 -6.84
N CYS A 13 11.87 -8.06 -6.73
CA CYS A 13 10.62 -8.51 -6.11
C CYS A 13 10.52 -8.13 -4.64
N ILE A 14 11.60 -8.29 -3.87
CA ILE A 14 11.64 -7.90 -2.44
C ILE A 14 11.42 -6.40 -2.28
N LYS A 15 11.99 -5.56 -3.15
CA LYS A 15 11.82 -4.10 -3.11
C LYS A 15 10.46 -3.63 -3.62
N LEU A 16 9.81 -4.38 -4.51
CA LEU A 16 8.45 -4.09 -4.97
C LEU A 16 7.38 -4.40 -3.92
N ALA A 17 7.59 -5.45 -3.12
CA ALA A 17 6.59 -5.90 -2.15
C ALA A 17 6.13 -4.80 -1.15
N PRO A 18 7.03 -3.99 -0.55
CA PRO A 18 6.63 -2.85 0.27
C PRO A 18 5.79 -1.82 -0.48
N ALA A 19 6.13 -1.50 -1.73
CA ALA A 19 5.38 -0.56 -2.55
C ALA A 19 3.93 -1.04 -2.76
N PHE A 20 3.77 -2.31 -3.14
CA PHE A 20 2.45 -2.92 -3.31
C PHE A 20 1.67 -2.96 -2.00
N LEU A 21 2.28 -3.36 -0.89
CA LEU A 21 1.62 -3.41 0.41
C LEU A 21 1.14 -2.02 0.85
N LEU A 22 1.99 -1.00 0.73
CA LEU A 22 1.65 0.37 1.13
C LEU A 22 0.55 0.97 0.25
N LEU A 23 0.61 0.78 -1.06
CA LEU A 23 -0.40 1.29 -1.99
C LEU A 23 -1.74 0.56 -1.83
N VAL A 24 -1.74 -0.77 -1.73
CA VAL A 24 -2.97 -1.57 -1.58
C VAL A 24 -3.62 -1.32 -0.22
N LEU A 25 -2.84 -1.34 0.87
CA LEU A 25 -3.36 -1.03 2.21
C LEU A 25 -3.82 0.42 2.30
N GLY A 26 -3.05 1.35 1.74
CA GLY A 26 -3.40 2.76 1.71
C GLY A 26 -4.71 3.00 0.96
N LEU A 27 -4.92 2.42 -0.22
CA LEU A 27 -6.19 2.45 -0.95
C LEU A 27 -7.32 1.82 -0.15
N ARG A 28 -7.09 0.63 0.43
CA ARG A 28 -8.10 -0.07 1.24
C ARG A 28 -8.58 0.78 2.41
N TYR A 29 -7.66 1.48 3.08
CA TYR A 29 -8.00 2.34 4.21
C TYR A 29 -8.57 3.69 3.77
N LEU A 30 -8.16 4.24 2.63
CA LEU A 30 -8.72 5.47 2.06
C LEU A 30 -10.20 5.27 1.69
N PHE A 31 -10.50 4.15 1.04
CA PHE A 31 -11.86 3.72 0.70
C PHE A 31 -12.55 2.96 1.84
N TYR A 32 -12.04 3.06 3.08
CA TYR A 32 -12.68 2.44 4.23
C TYR A 32 -14.11 2.95 4.39
N ASN A 33 -15.06 2.05 4.17
CA ASN A 33 -16.48 2.32 4.36
C ASN A 33 -16.99 1.59 5.62
N PRO A 34 -17.28 2.31 6.71
CA PRO A 34 -17.83 1.71 7.93
C PRO A 34 -19.29 1.26 7.77
N ASP A 35 -19.94 1.62 6.65
CA ASP A 35 -21.31 1.19 6.31
C ASP A 35 -21.32 -0.06 5.41
N GLY A 36 -20.15 -0.57 5.00
CA GLY A 36 -20.00 -1.86 4.32
C GLY A 36 -20.21 -3.04 5.26
N TRP A 37 -20.23 -4.26 4.71
CA TRP A 37 -20.31 -5.53 5.45
C TRP A 37 -19.01 -5.85 6.21
N ASN A 38 -18.58 -4.93 7.08
CA ASN A 38 -17.46 -5.10 7.99
C ASN A 38 -17.95 -5.41 9.41
N LEU A 39 -17.07 -6.02 10.22
CA LEU A 39 -17.28 -6.36 11.64
C LEU A 39 -17.83 -5.21 12.50
N ASP A 40 -17.71 -3.96 12.03
CA ASP A 40 -18.25 -2.76 12.67
C ASP A 40 -19.76 -2.78 12.91
N ARG A 41 -20.54 -3.54 12.14
CA ARG A 41 -22.00 -3.67 12.36
C ARG A 41 -22.31 -4.32 13.71
N MET A 42 -21.46 -5.22 14.21
CA MET A 42 -21.57 -5.79 15.56
C MET A 42 -21.23 -4.75 16.64
N TYR A 43 -20.19 -3.93 16.42
CA TYR A 43 -19.77 -2.88 17.36
C TYR A 43 -20.76 -1.70 17.43
N GLU A 44 -21.49 -1.43 16.34
CA GLU A 44 -22.50 -0.38 16.24
C GLU A 44 -23.63 -0.57 17.26
N LYS A 45 -24.00 -1.83 17.53
CA LYS A 45 -25.05 -2.19 18.49
C LYS A 45 -24.68 -1.83 19.94
N TYR A 46 -23.39 -1.80 20.27
CA TYR A 46 -22.90 -1.57 21.64
C TYR A 46 -22.50 -0.12 21.93
N PHE A 47 -22.07 0.66 20.93
CA PHE A 47 -21.48 1.98 21.13
C PHE A 47 -22.27 3.16 20.55
N HIS A 48 -23.53 2.96 20.14
CA HIS A 48 -24.47 4.02 19.70
C HIS A 48 -23.90 5.01 18.67
N GLY A 49 -23.14 4.54 17.68
CA GLY A 49 -22.81 5.26 16.44
C GLY A 49 -21.93 6.53 16.53
N ARG A 50 -21.78 7.20 17.70
CA ARG A 50 -21.04 8.47 17.81
C ARG A 50 -19.55 8.33 17.51
N ARG A 51 -18.94 7.17 17.76
CA ARG A 51 -17.52 6.91 17.44
C ARG A 51 -17.27 6.71 15.93
N LYS A 52 -18.28 6.34 15.14
CA LYS A 52 -18.13 5.92 13.73
C LYS A 52 -17.48 6.98 12.83
N LYS A 53 -17.89 8.25 12.94
CA LYS A 53 -17.32 9.35 12.12
C LYS A 53 -15.86 9.69 12.47
N LYS A 54 -15.50 9.69 13.76
CA LYS A 54 -14.13 10.00 14.20
C LYS A 54 -13.15 8.88 13.81
N TYR A 55 -13.56 7.62 14.02
CA TYR A 55 -12.76 6.46 13.63
C TYR A 55 -12.65 6.33 12.11
N ARG A 56 -13.72 6.59 11.35
CA ARG A 56 -13.66 6.62 9.88
C ARG A 56 -12.61 7.62 9.37
N ARG A 57 -12.68 8.89 9.80
CA ARG A 57 -11.71 9.90 9.37
C ARG A 57 -10.29 9.54 9.77
N PHE A 58 -10.11 8.98 10.96
CA PHE A 58 -8.80 8.51 11.41
C PHE A 58 -8.25 7.40 10.49
N THR A 59 -9.06 6.37 10.19
CA THR A 59 -8.66 5.28 9.28
C THR A 59 -8.38 5.79 7.87
N GLN A 60 -9.20 6.69 7.34
CA GLN A 60 -8.99 7.30 6.03
C GLN A 60 -7.72 8.16 5.99
N ASN A 61 -7.43 8.91 7.06
CA ASN A 61 -6.19 9.68 7.17
C ASN A 61 -4.96 8.75 7.23
N ILE A 62 -5.03 7.63 7.96
CA ILE A 62 -3.97 6.61 7.94
C ILE A 62 -3.79 6.07 6.52
N GLY A 63 -4.88 5.73 5.83
CA GLY A 63 -4.84 5.26 4.45
C GLY A 63 -4.19 6.27 3.50
N PHE A 64 -4.51 7.55 3.65
CA PHE A 64 -3.91 8.64 2.90
C PHE A 64 -2.40 8.77 3.16
N VAL A 65 -1.98 8.71 4.43
CA VAL A 65 -0.56 8.73 4.80
C VAL A 65 0.18 7.54 4.21
N LEU A 66 -0.39 6.33 4.30
CA LEU A 66 0.20 5.11 3.71
C LEU A 66 0.31 5.22 2.19
N LEU A 67 -0.69 5.82 1.52
CA LEU A 67 -0.64 6.09 0.09
C LEU A 67 0.48 7.06 -0.28
N ILE A 68 0.62 8.17 0.44
CA ILE A 68 1.72 9.13 0.21
C ILE A 68 3.06 8.43 0.40
N ILE A 69 3.25 7.70 1.49
CA ILE A 69 4.50 6.98 1.76
C ILE A 69 4.76 5.94 0.66
N GLY A 70 3.74 5.20 0.22
CA GLY A 70 3.84 4.24 -0.88
C GLY A 70 4.24 4.89 -2.21
N LEU A 71 3.67 6.05 -2.54
CA LEU A 71 4.01 6.82 -3.74
C LEU A 71 5.44 7.36 -3.68
N ILE A 72 5.84 7.93 -2.55
CA ILE A 72 7.22 8.39 -2.30
C ILE A 72 8.19 7.22 -2.45
N TYR A 73 7.92 6.09 -1.78
CA TYR A 73 8.76 4.90 -1.88
C TYR A 73 8.86 4.39 -3.32
N THR A 74 7.74 4.36 -4.05
CA THR A 74 7.73 3.97 -5.46
C THR A 74 8.61 4.90 -6.30
N TRP A 75 8.51 6.21 -6.09
CA TRP A 75 9.27 7.21 -6.84
C TRP A 75 10.78 7.17 -6.53
N PHE A 76 11.16 7.05 -5.26
CA PHE A 76 12.58 7.12 -4.86
C PHE A 76 13.31 5.77 -4.89
N VAL A 77 12.60 4.66 -4.77
CA VAL A 77 13.22 3.33 -4.65
C VAL A 77 12.89 2.45 -5.84
N VAL A 78 11.62 2.35 -6.23
CA VAL A 78 11.21 1.43 -7.30
C VAL A 78 11.54 1.99 -8.68
N TRP A 79 11.30 3.28 -8.91
CA TRP A 79 11.51 3.93 -10.21
C TRP A 79 12.97 3.88 -10.68
N PRO A 80 13.99 4.24 -9.87
CA PRO A 80 15.38 4.19 -10.31
C PRO A 80 15.83 2.77 -10.63
N ILE A 81 15.36 1.79 -9.86
CA ILE A 81 15.66 0.38 -10.11
C ILE A 81 15.05 -0.09 -11.43
N PHE A 82 13.84 0.38 -11.75
CA PHE A 82 13.21 0.08 -13.02
C PHE A 82 13.99 0.71 -14.18
N GLU A 83 14.45 1.96 -14.03
CA GLU A 83 15.32 2.60 -15.01
C GLU A 83 16.62 1.83 -15.22
N GLU A 84 17.36 1.47 -14.16
CA GLU A 84 18.59 0.67 -14.26
C GLU A 84 18.35 -0.69 -14.95
N PHE A 85 17.26 -1.37 -14.62
CA PHE A 85 16.99 -2.71 -15.17
C PHE A 85 16.56 -2.70 -16.64
N PHE A 86 15.79 -1.70 -17.07
CA PHE A 86 15.16 -1.67 -18.40
C PHE A 86 15.84 -0.71 -19.38
N ILE A 87 16.54 0.33 -18.91
CA ILE A 87 17.21 1.33 -19.76
C ILE A 87 18.67 0.97 -20.02
N GLU A 88 19.42 0.44 -19.04
CA GLU A 88 20.83 0.08 -19.23
C GLU A 88 21.04 -1.31 -19.87
N ASN A 89 20.00 -2.14 -19.92
CA ASN A 89 20.01 -3.41 -20.68
C ASN A 89 18.88 -3.42 -21.73
N PRO A 90 18.96 -2.57 -22.78
CA PRO A 90 18.04 -2.67 -23.89
C PRO A 90 18.33 -4.01 -24.61
N LYS A 91 17.33 -4.88 -24.68
CA LYS A 91 17.38 -6.05 -25.58
C LYS A 91 17.45 -5.60 -27.04
#